data_AF-A0A6L8T0K2-F1
#
_entry.id   AF-A0A6L8T0K2-F1
#
_cell.length_a   1.000
_cell.length_b   1.000
_cell.length_c   1.000
_cell.angle_alpha   90.00
_cell.angle_beta   90.00
_cell.angle_gamma   90.00
#
_symmetry.space_group_name_H-M   'P 1'
#
loop_
_entity.id
_entity.type
_entity.pdbx_description
1 polymer ?
#
loop_
_entity_poly.entity_id
_entity_poly.type
_entity_poly.pdbx_seq_one_letter_code
_entity_poly.pdbx_strand_id
1 'polypeptide(L)'
;MGHNAAVIGKVGNDFLGNQLRAAIKEAGIDDIGLCTDEKIHTTLAMVHTYPDGDRDFSFYRNPGADMMLNKTEISEDILKETEMQISKKL
;
A
#
# COMPACT_ATOMS: atom_id res chain seq x y z
N MET A 1 -18.65 -0.86 -7.40
CA MET A 1 -17.81 -0.53 -6.23
C MET A 1 -18.76 -0.11 -5.12
N GLY A 2 -18.69 -0.75 -3.95
CA GLY A 2 -19.65 -0.59 -2.85
C GLY A 2 -19.40 -1.57 -1.71
N HIS A 3 -18.20 -2.12 -1.64
CA HIS A 3 -17.76 -3.05 -0.61
C HIS A 3 -16.79 -2.32 0.30
N ASN A 4 -16.81 -2.63 1.59
CA ASN A 4 -15.79 -2.17 2.52
C ASN A 4 -14.46 -2.82 2.13
N ALA A 5 -13.40 -2.02 2.10
CA ALA A 5 -12.06 -2.47 1.76
C ALA A 5 -11.08 -1.97 2.81
N ALA A 6 -10.04 -2.78 3.07
CA ALA A 6 -8.92 -2.43 3.91
C ALA A 6 -7.61 -2.67 3.16
N VAL A 7 -6.54 -1.99 3.57
CA VAL A 7 -5.19 -2.23 3.04
C VAL A 7 -4.31 -2.91 4.08
N ILE A 8 -3.51 -3.89 3.64
CA ILE A 8 -2.42 -4.47 4.43
C ILE A 8 -1.11 -4.08 3.76
N GLY A 9 -0.23 -3.42 4.50
CA GLY A 9 1.01 -2.87 3.97
C GLY A 9 1.84 -2.19 5.04
N LYS A 10 2.98 -1.63 4.65
CA LYS A 10 3.83 -0.86 5.56
C LYS A 10 4.42 0.37 4.86
N VAL A 11 4.38 1.50 5.56
CA VAL A 11 4.98 2.79 5.15
C VAL A 11 6.04 3.21 6.17
N GLY A 12 6.91 4.13 5.81
CA GLY A 12 7.84 4.74 6.77
C GLY A 12 7.14 5.77 7.64
N ASN A 13 7.71 6.07 8.81
CA ASN A 13 7.31 7.21 9.63
C ASN A 13 7.84 8.52 9.03
N ASP A 14 7.26 8.90 7.89
CA ASP A 14 7.64 10.08 7.15
C ASP A 14 6.43 10.74 6.47
N PHE A 15 6.67 11.90 5.87
CA PHE A 15 5.62 12.67 5.20
C PHE A 15 4.94 11.89 4.06
N LEU A 16 5.68 11.06 3.33
CA LEU A 16 5.12 10.26 2.22
C LEU A 16 4.19 9.18 2.74
N GLY A 17 4.58 8.49 3.83
CA GLY A 17 3.75 7.50 4.49
C GLY A 17 2.46 8.10 5.04
N ASN A 18 2.56 9.28 5.66
CA ASN A 18 1.41 10.02 6.16
C ASN A 18 0.47 10.48 5.02
N GLN A 19 1.01 10.96 3.90
CA GLN A 19 0.20 11.31 2.73
C GLN A 19 -0.51 10.09 2.14
N LEU A 20 0.17 8.95 2.01
CA LEU A 20 -0.45 7.72 1.51
C LEU A 20 -1.59 7.27 2.42
N ARG A 21 -1.38 7.29 3.74
CA ARG A 21 -2.41 6.97 4.73
C ARG A 21 -3.63 7.91 4.62
N ALA A 22 -3.40 9.21 4.45
CA ALA A 22 -4.47 10.17 4.25
C ALA A 22 -5.28 9.89 2.97
N ALA A 23 -4.61 9.61 1.85
CA ALA A 23 -5.26 9.28 0.59
C ALA A 23 -6.09 7.97 0.66
N ILE A 24 -5.60 6.96 1.39
CA ILE A 24 -6.33 5.71 1.66
C ILE A 24 -7.65 6.02 2.40
N LYS A 25 -7.58 6.83 3.46
CA LYS A 25 -8.77 7.23 4.23
C LYS A 25 -9.75 8.07 3.40
N GLU A 26 -9.24 9.00 2.60
CA GLU A 26 -10.05 9.83 1.71
C GLU A 26 -10.80 8.99 0.67
N ALA A 27 -10.17 7.91 0.19
CA ALA A 27 -10.78 6.93 -0.71
C ALA A 27 -11.82 6.02 -0.01
N GLY A 28 -12.05 6.17 1.30
CA GLY A 28 -12.96 5.33 2.08
C GLY A 28 -12.44 3.92 2.35
N ILE A 29 -11.12 3.71 2.26
CA ILE A 29 -10.46 2.44 2.55
C ILE A 29 -9.96 2.48 4.00
N ASP A 30 -10.17 1.40 4.73
CA ASP A 30 -9.66 1.25 6.11
C ASP A 30 -8.14 1.02 6.10
N ASP A 31 -7.42 1.79 6.90
CA ASP A 31 -5.97 1.73 7.05
C ASP A 31 -5.51 0.87 8.25
N ILE A 32 -6.41 0.11 8.87
CA ILE A 32 -6.13 -0.74 10.03
C ILE A 32 -4.97 -1.72 9.81
N GLY A 33 -4.76 -2.19 8.58
CA GLY A 33 -3.65 -3.07 8.21
C GLY A 33 -2.39 -2.34 7.69
N LEU A 34 -2.38 -1.00 7.67
CA LEU A 34 -1.24 -0.21 7.22
C LEU A 34 -0.31 0.10 8.41
N CYS A 35 0.78 -0.65 8.51
CA CYS A 35 1.80 -0.47 9.53
C CYS A 35 2.73 0.73 9.22
N THR A 36 3.40 1.23 10.24
CA THR A 36 4.43 2.27 10.12
C THR A 36 5.77 1.72 10.60
N ASP A 37 6.82 1.87 9.79
CA ASP A 37 8.20 1.56 10.14
C ASP A 37 8.92 2.83 10.62
N GLU A 38 9.49 2.77 11.82
CA GLU A 38 10.21 3.91 12.42
C GLU A 38 11.61 4.13 11.83
N LYS A 39 12.16 3.13 11.11
CA LYS A 39 13.56 3.13 10.66
C LYS A 39 13.69 3.14 9.14
N ILE A 40 12.78 2.48 8.44
CA ILE A 40 12.83 2.35 6.98
C ILE A 40 11.84 3.31 6.34
N HIS A 41 12.32 4.08 5.37
CA HIS A 41 11.50 5.10 4.70
C HIS A 41 10.45 4.51 3.76
N THR A 42 9.39 5.29 3.54
CA THR A 42 8.34 4.98 2.56
C THR A 42 8.95 4.81 1.17
N THR A 43 8.59 3.72 0.51
CA THR A 43 9.05 3.38 -0.84
C THR A 43 8.58 4.39 -1.87
N LEU A 44 9.50 4.77 -2.76
CA LEU A 44 9.21 5.68 -3.87
C LEU A 44 9.25 4.95 -5.20
N ALA A 45 8.26 5.24 -6.04
CA ALA A 45 8.26 4.92 -7.46
C ALA A 45 8.17 6.23 -8.24
N MET A 46 9.20 6.52 -9.04
CA MET A 46 9.21 7.64 -9.98
C MET A 46 8.75 7.12 -11.33
N VAL A 47 7.79 7.81 -11.94
CA VAL A 47 7.23 7.44 -13.25
C VAL A 47 7.54 8.55 -14.24
N HIS A 48 8.22 8.21 -15.31
CA HIS A 48 8.37 9.08 -16.48
C HIS A 48 7.39 8.63 -17.56
N THR A 49 6.59 9.55 -18.08
CA THR A 49 5.66 9.27 -19.19
C THR A 49 6.19 9.95 -20.44
N TYR A 50 6.52 9.16 -21.46
CA TYR A 50 7.00 9.64 -22.75
C TYR A 50 5.85 10.26 -23.57
N PRO A 51 6.14 11.08 -24.61
CA PRO A 51 5.11 11.71 -25.44
C PRO A 51 4.17 10.74 -26.16
N ASP A 52 4.61 9.51 -26.42
CA ASP A 52 3.81 8.42 -27.02
C ASP A 52 2.93 7.68 -26.01
N GLY A 53 3.03 8.02 -24.72
CA GLY A 53 2.28 7.42 -23.63
C GLY A 53 2.97 6.23 -22.94
N ASP A 54 4.15 5.83 -23.42
CA ASP A 54 4.94 4.80 -22.73
C ASP A 54 5.42 5.30 -21.37
N ARG A 55 5.53 4.38 -20.42
CA ARG A 55 5.90 4.69 -19.04
C ARG A 55 7.17 3.96 -18.64
N ASP A 56 8.14 4.71 -18.14
CA ASP A 56 9.34 4.21 -17.48
C ASP A 56 9.25 4.39 -15.97
N PHE A 57 9.75 3.42 -15.21
CA PHE A 57 9.58 3.33 -13.77
C PHE A 57 10.93 3.14 -13.08
N SER A 58 11.26 4.05 -12.19
CA SER A 58 12.40 3.93 -11.28
C SER A 58 11.91 3.72 -9.85
N PHE A 59 12.35 2.63 -9.22
CA PHE A 59 11.96 2.31 -7.85
C PHE A 59 13.12 2.53 -6.87
N TYR A 60 12.88 3.34 -5.85
CA TYR A 60 13.83 3.58 -4.78
C TYR A 60 13.43 2.72 -3.58
N ARG A 61 14.03 1.53 -3.56
CA ARG A 61 13.83 0.46 -2.58
C ARG A 61 15.21 -0.09 -2.19
N ASN A 62 15.79 0.30 -1.05
CA ASN A 62 17.01 -0.36 -0.55
C ASN A 62 17.31 -0.17 0.97
N PRO A 63 16.57 -0.82 1.88
CA PRO A 63 15.23 -1.36 1.69
C PRO A 63 14.18 -0.23 1.70
N GLY A 64 12.99 -0.52 1.18
CA GLY A 64 11.82 0.32 1.37
C GLY A 64 10.89 -0.27 2.44
N ALA A 65 10.05 0.55 3.07
CA ALA A 65 9.21 0.10 4.19
C ALA A 65 8.24 -1.03 3.80
N ASP A 66 7.75 -1.06 2.55
CA ASP A 66 6.89 -2.12 2.02
C ASP A 66 7.56 -3.50 2.11
N MET A 67 8.89 -3.56 1.98
CA MET A 67 9.67 -4.79 2.07
C MET A 67 9.84 -5.30 3.51
N MET A 68 9.53 -4.46 4.49
CA MET A 68 9.75 -4.76 5.91
C MET A 68 8.50 -5.27 6.62
N LEU A 69 7.36 -5.35 5.93
CA LEU A 69 6.16 -5.96 6.47
C LEU A 69 6.45 -7.43 6.82
N ASN A 70 6.15 -7.82 8.05
CA ASN A 70 6.40 -9.17 8.52
C ASN A 70 5.10 -9.85 8.99
N LYS A 71 5.15 -11.19 9.10
CA LYS A 71 3.98 -12.00 9.45
C LYS A 71 3.34 -11.62 10.78
N THR A 72 4.13 -11.16 11.76
CA THR A 72 3.60 -10.81 13.09
C THR A 72 2.82 -9.50 13.11
N GLU A 73 2.90 -8.70 12.04
CA GLU A 73 2.18 -7.44 11.89
C GLU A 73 0.85 -7.60 11.14
N ILE A 74 0.59 -8.79 10.59
CA ILE A 74 -0.66 -9.07 9.88
C ILE A 74 -1.66 -9.65 10.88
N SER A 75 -2.68 -8.86 11.22
CA SER A 75 -3.79 -9.35 12.04
C SER A 75 -4.59 -10.40 11.29
N GLU A 76 -4.70 -11.61 11.85
CA GLU A 76 -5.52 -12.67 11.28
C GLU A 76 -7.02 -12.31 11.25
N ASP A 77 -7.46 -11.40 12.12
CA ASP A 77 -8.87 -11.02 12.19
C ASP A 77 -9.29 -10.24 10.95
N ILE A 78 -8.41 -9.37 10.42
CA ILE A 78 -8.62 -8.68 9.13
C ILE A 78 -8.83 -9.72 8.02
N LEU A 79 -8.05 -10.81 8.03
CA LEU A 79 -8.14 -11.86 7.01
C LEU A 79 -9.42 -12.69 7.14
N LYS A 80 -9.86 -13.00 8.37
CA LYS A 80 -11.08 -13.79 8.63
C LYS A 80 -12.35 -13.05 8.21
N GLU A 81 -12.35 -11.73 8.30
CA GLU A 81 -13.49 -10.88 7.93
C GLU A 81 -13.47 -10.48 6.44
N THR A 82 -12.45 -10.90 5.68
CA THR A 82 -12.32 -10.57 4.26
C THR A 82 -12.99 -11.61 3.37
N GLU A 83 -13.89 -11.17 2.49
CA GLU A 83 -14.36 -11.96 1.36
C GLU A 83 -13.48 -11.72 0.13
N MET A 84 -12.86 -12.78 -0.40
CA MET A 84 -12.07 -12.67 -1.63
C MET A 84 -12.97 -12.73 -2.86
N GLN A 85 -13.16 -11.59 -3.53
CA GLN A 85 -13.89 -11.55 -4.79
C GLN A 85 -12.96 -11.91 -5.95
N ILE A 86 -13.01 -13.16 -6.40
CA ILE A 86 -12.29 -13.58 -7.62
C ILE A 86 -13.15 -13.22 -8.82
N SER A 87 -12.81 -12.14 -9.51
CA SER A 87 -13.44 -11.80 -10.78
C SER A 87 -13.02 -12.82 -11.85
N LYS A 88 -13.88 -13.80 -12.13
CA LYS A 88 -13.74 -14.65 -13.31
C LYS A 88 -13.99 -13.77 -14.54
N LYS A 89 -12.90 -13.30 -15.17
CA LYS A 89 -12.96 -12.86 -16.57
C LYS A 89 -13.36 -14.09 -17.40
N LEU A 90 -14.61 -14.11 -17.88
CA LEU A 90 -15.02 -14.89 -19.04
C LEU A 90 -14.55 -14.17 -20.32
#